data_AF-A0A0B0MV87-F1
#
_entry.id   AF-A0A0B0MV87-F1
#
_cell.length_a   1.000
_cell.length_b   1.000
_cell.length_c   1.000
_cell.angle_alpha   90.00
_cell.angle_beta   90.00
_cell.angle_gamma   90.00
#
_symmetry.space_group_name_H-M   'P 1'
#
loop_
_entity.id
_entity.type
_entity.pdbx_description
1 polymer ?
#
loop_
_entity_poly.entity_id
_entity_poly.type
_entity_poly.pdbx_seq_one_letter_code
_entity_poly.pdbx_strand_id
1 'polypeptide(L)'
;MIGRGGSSSLAEVSIRDCENLKYLFPVTFAHGGILKLKTISLEKVSKLEQVFEGDEANVSKDEEKVIHLPQLTELKLSELPNLMSFSPVRYHFVSPSLEDLKVGGCPNITTRFSVDSKQSVHAKTQASQSDDETIVEESAAAQETTWPAGSDISWRAF
;
A
#
# COMPACT_ATOMS: atom_id res chain seq x y z
N MET A 1 20.24 31.99 -14.32
CA MET A 1 19.05 32.86 -14.25
C MET A 1 17.99 32.15 -13.43
N ILE A 2 17.38 32.88 -12.50
CA ILE A 2 16.41 32.37 -11.54
C ILE A 2 15.04 32.36 -12.23
N GLY A 3 14.47 31.19 -12.47
CA GLY A 3 13.09 31.04 -12.92
C GLY A 3 12.17 30.87 -11.72
N ARG A 4 11.45 31.92 -11.31
CA ARG A 4 10.26 31.82 -10.46
C ARG A 4 9.09 31.39 -11.35
N GLY A 5 8.59 30.17 -11.13
CA GLY A 5 7.31 29.66 -11.64
C GLY A 5 6.65 28.84 -10.52
N GLY A 6 5.37 29.09 -10.24
CA GLY A 6 4.67 28.60 -9.05
C GLY A 6 4.68 27.08 -8.88
N SER A 7 4.84 26.62 -7.63
CA SER A 7 4.88 25.19 -7.28
C SER A 7 3.48 24.59 -7.18
N SER A 8 2.88 24.23 -8.31
CA SER A 8 1.90 23.13 -8.35
C SER A 8 2.67 21.81 -8.13
N SER A 9 3.08 21.55 -6.89
CA SER A 9 3.97 20.45 -6.51
C SER A 9 3.24 19.09 -6.54
N LEU A 10 3.21 18.46 -7.71
CA LEU A 10 2.91 17.03 -7.85
C LEU A 10 4.08 16.23 -7.26
N ALA A 11 3.84 15.34 -6.30
CA ALA A 11 4.87 14.39 -5.85
C ALA A 11 4.56 13.01 -6.46
N GLU A 12 5.54 12.46 -7.17
CA GLU A 12 5.49 11.15 -7.82
C GLU A 12 6.75 10.39 -7.44
N VAL A 13 6.60 9.09 -7.15
CA VAL A 13 7.71 8.16 -6.97
C VAL A 13 7.58 7.08 -8.03
N SER A 14 8.53 7.08 -8.96
CA SER A 14 8.64 6.09 -10.03
C SER A 14 10.04 5.49 -9.99
N ILE A 15 10.14 4.19 -9.71
CA ILE A 15 11.40 3.45 -9.60
C ILE A 15 11.32 2.24 -10.50
N ARG A 16 12.30 2.12 -11.40
CA ARG A 16 12.42 1.02 -12.34
C ARG A 16 13.83 0.43 -12.29
N ASP A 17 13.94 -0.90 -12.44
CA ASP A 17 15.22 -1.62 -12.59
C ASP A 17 16.22 -1.34 -11.45
N CYS A 18 15.73 -1.23 -10.21
CA CYS A 18 16.57 -0.95 -9.04
C CYS A 18 16.87 -2.23 -8.25
N GLU A 19 18.15 -2.59 -8.15
CA GLU A 19 18.57 -3.86 -7.55
C GLU A 19 19.04 -3.73 -6.11
N ASN A 20 18.97 -2.55 -5.48
CA ASN A 20 19.50 -2.34 -4.12
C ASN A 20 18.48 -1.78 -3.14
N LEU A 21 17.27 -1.44 -3.61
CA LEU A 21 16.21 -0.90 -2.76
C LEU A 21 15.51 -2.05 -2.04
N LYS A 22 15.63 -2.09 -0.70
CA LYS A 22 14.92 -3.03 0.17
C LYS A 22 13.60 -2.46 0.71
N TYR A 23 13.60 -1.18 1.05
CA TYR A 23 12.47 -0.45 1.63
C TYR A 23 12.35 0.92 0.98
N LEU A 24 11.12 1.40 0.76
CA LEU A 24 10.91 2.68 0.07
C LEU A 24 10.61 3.83 1.03
N PHE A 25 9.62 3.68 1.90
CA PHE A 25 9.19 4.71 2.83
C PHE A 25 9.26 4.22 4.28
N PRO A 26 9.74 5.03 5.24
CA PRO A 26 9.43 4.76 6.63
C PRO A 26 7.92 4.98 6.86
N VAL A 27 7.28 4.23 7.76
CA VAL A 27 5.85 4.43 8.12
C VAL A 27 5.57 5.84 8.62
N THR A 28 6.57 6.50 9.21
CA THR A 28 6.51 7.90 9.66
C THR A 28 6.34 8.89 8.51
N PHE A 29 6.62 8.48 7.26
CA PHE A 29 6.32 9.27 6.07
C PHE A 29 4.84 9.66 6.03
N ALA A 30 3.94 8.77 6.47
CA ALA A 30 2.51 9.02 6.47
C ALA A 30 2.01 9.94 7.61
N HIS A 31 2.87 10.32 8.56
CA HIS A 31 2.46 11.10 9.74
C HIS A 31 2.39 12.61 9.47
N GLY A 32 2.82 13.08 8.29
CA GLY A 32 2.75 14.49 7.91
C GLY A 32 1.38 14.86 7.33
N GLY A 33 0.69 15.87 7.88
CA GLY A 33 -0.65 16.28 7.43
C GLY A 33 -0.78 16.86 6.00
N ILE A 34 0.30 16.91 5.21
CA ILE A 34 0.32 17.49 3.85
C ILE A 34 1.09 16.58 2.89
N LEU A 35 0.63 15.34 2.73
CA LEU A 35 1.21 14.41 1.74
C LEU A 35 0.60 14.66 0.37
N LYS A 36 1.40 15.22 -0.53
CA LYS A 36 1.01 15.49 -1.93
C LYS A 36 1.41 14.38 -2.91
N LEU A 37 1.72 13.19 -2.37
CA LEU A 37 2.12 12.03 -3.15
C LEU A 37 0.91 11.53 -3.93
N LYS A 38 0.99 11.58 -5.26
CA LYS A 38 -0.06 11.16 -6.18
C LYS A 38 0.20 9.82 -6.82
N THR A 39 1.46 9.49 -7.06
CA THR A 39 1.81 8.29 -7.83
C THR A 39 2.92 7.52 -7.12
N ILE A 40 2.71 6.22 -6.96
CA ILE A 40 3.74 5.23 -6.62
C ILE A 40 3.76 4.20 -7.76
N SER A 41 4.87 4.12 -8.48
CA SER A 41 5.09 3.15 -9.55
C SER A 41 6.41 2.44 -9.34
N LEU A 42 6.36 1.15 -9.04
CA LEU A 42 7.53 0.30 -8.79
C LEU A 42 7.54 -0.84 -9.81
N GLU A 43 8.60 -0.93 -10.59
CA GLU A 43 8.75 -1.91 -11.66
C GLU A 43 10.14 -2.56 -11.62
N LYS A 44 10.21 -3.89 -11.64
CA LYS A 44 11.51 -4.61 -11.70
C LYS A 44 12.48 -4.23 -10.57
N VAL A 45 11.96 -3.99 -9.37
CA VAL A 45 12.75 -3.71 -8.17
C VAL A 45 12.97 -5.01 -7.40
N SER A 46 13.98 -5.77 -7.82
CA SER A 46 14.14 -7.17 -7.43
C SER A 46 14.41 -7.38 -5.94
N LYS A 47 15.06 -6.45 -5.23
CA LYS A 47 15.37 -6.58 -3.79
C LYS A 47 14.35 -5.92 -2.86
N LEU A 48 13.27 -5.35 -3.38
CA LEU A 48 12.26 -4.69 -2.54
C LEU A 48 11.52 -5.73 -1.71
N GLU A 49 11.61 -5.61 -0.40
CA GLU A 49 10.97 -6.50 0.58
C GLU A 49 9.66 -5.89 1.09
N GLN A 50 9.66 -4.57 1.37
CA GLN A 50 8.47 -3.83 1.81
C GLN A 50 8.39 -2.43 1.16
N VAL A 51 7.17 -1.94 0.88
CA VAL A 51 6.99 -0.56 0.40
C VAL A 51 7.09 0.42 1.56
N PHE A 52 6.36 0.17 2.65
CA PHE A 52 6.47 0.89 3.91
C PHE A 52 7.19 0.03 4.95
N GLU A 53 8.23 0.58 5.57
CA GLU A 53 9.01 -0.04 6.64
C GLU A 53 8.73 0.65 7.98
N GLY A 54 8.52 -0.12 9.03
CA GLY A 54 8.27 0.39 10.37
C GLY A 54 8.44 -0.69 11.42
N ASP A 55 8.66 -0.28 12.66
CA ASP A 55 8.86 -1.20 13.77
C ASP A 55 7.52 -1.82 14.22
N GLU A 56 7.35 -3.11 13.93
CA GLU A 56 6.21 -3.92 14.34
C GLU A 56 6.18 -4.18 15.85
N ALA A 57 7.36 -4.25 16.51
CA ALA A 57 7.46 -4.56 17.94
C ALA A 57 6.97 -3.40 18.83
N ASN A 58 6.94 -2.19 18.29
CA ASN A 58 6.44 -0.98 18.93
C ASN A 58 4.94 -0.72 18.67
N VAL A 59 4.21 -1.71 18.13
CA VAL A 59 2.75 -1.67 18.00
C VAL A 59 2.16 -2.68 18.99
N SER A 60 1.29 -2.22 19.90
CA SER A 60 0.64 -3.13 20.84
C SER A 60 -0.23 -4.14 20.10
N LYS A 61 -0.43 -5.33 20.68
CA LYS A 61 -1.28 -6.39 20.11
C LYS A 61 -2.76 -6.00 20.01
N ASP A 62 -3.15 -4.84 20.52
CA ASP A 62 -4.52 -4.33 20.45
C ASP A 62 -4.65 -3.06 19.59
N GLU A 63 -3.54 -2.50 19.11
CA GLU A 63 -3.55 -1.29 18.25
C GLU A 63 -3.26 -1.62 16.78
N GLU A 64 -4.01 -0.97 15.88
CA GLU A 64 -3.75 -0.92 14.44
C GLU A 64 -3.32 0.51 14.09
N LYS A 65 -2.18 0.66 13.41
CA LYS A 65 -1.67 1.98 12.97
C LYS A 65 -2.10 2.24 11.52
N VAL A 66 -2.38 3.49 11.18
CA VAL A 66 -2.88 3.84 9.85
C VAL A 66 -1.80 4.56 9.04
N ILE A 67 -1.58 4.08 7.82
CA ILE A 67 -0.80 4.75 6.77
C ILE A 67 -1.81 5.41 5.83
N HIS A 68 -1.99 6.72 5.97
CA HIS A 68 -2.99 7.46 5.21
C HIS A 68 -2.35 8.30 4.10
N LEU A 69 -2.67 7.98 2.83
CA LEU A 69 -2.24 8.75 1.66
C LEU A 69 -3.44 9.35 0.92
N PRO A 70 -3.94 10.52 1.34
CA PRO A 70 -5.19 11.10 0.85
C PRO A 70 -5.12 11.69 -0.56
N GLN A 71 -3.95 11.79 -1.18
CA GLN A 71 -3.80 12.34 -2.53
C GLN A 71 -3.25 11.33 -3.53
N LEU A 72 -3.05 10.07 -3.12
CA LEU A 72 -2.53 9.03 -3.99
C LEU A 72 -3.62 8.62 -4.97
N THR A 73 -3.38 8.83 -6.26
CA THR A 73 -4.28 8.49 -7.37
C THR A 73 -3.83 7.24 -8.12
N GLU A 74 -2.54 6.92 -8.09
CA GLU A 74 -2.00 5.76 -8.81
C GLU A 74 -1.04 4.93 -7.95
N LEU A 75 -1.30 3.63 -7.88
CA LEU A 75 -0.43 2.64 -7.25
C LEU A 75 -0.18 1.47 -8.22
N LYS A 76 1.06 1.33 -8.67
CA LYS A 76 1.49 0.31 -9.62
C LYS A 76 2.68 -0.46 -9.05
N LEU A 77 2.49 -1.75 -8.85
CA LEU A 77 3.49 -2.69 -8.36
C LEU A 77 3.65 -3.80 -9.41
N SER A 78 4.81 -3.86 -10.07
CA SER A 78 5.02 -4.77 -11.20
C SER A 78 6.38 -5.46 -11.13
N GLU A 79 6.40 -6.77 -11.32
CA GLU A 79 7.63 -7.57 -11.38
C GLU A 79 8.51 -7.34 -10.13
N LEU A 80 7.92 -7.52 -8.95
CA LEU A 80 8.58 -7.35 -7.64
C LEU A 80 8.71 -8.72 -6.95
N PRO A 81 9.65 -9.59 -7.41
CA PRO A 81 9.69 -10.99 -7.01
C PRO A 81 9.92 -11.22 -5.52
N ASN A 82 10.58 -10.29 -4.81
CA ASN A 82 10.86 -10.42 -3.38
C ASN A 82 9.97 -9.53 -2.48
N LEU A 83 8.94 -8.87 -3.05
CA LEU A 83 8.02 -8.04 -2.27
C LEU A 83 7.17 -8.95 -1.37
N MET A 84 7.37 -8.84 -0.06
CA MET A 84 6.67 -9.65 0.95
C MET A 84 5.41 -8.95 1.47
N SER A 85 5.45 -7.63 1.62
CA SER A 85 4.31 -6.84 2.10
C SER A 85 4.35 -5.40 1.60
N PHE A 86 3.19 -4.77 1.47
CA PHE A 86 3.07 -3.36 1.19
C PHE A 86 3.38 -2.51 2.43
N SER A 87 2.87 -2.92 3.58
CA SER A 87 3.10 -2.29 4.89
C SER A 87 3.39 -3.35 5.95
N PRO A 88 3.99 -2.97 7.10
CA PRO A 88 4.26 -3.91 8.17
C PRO A 88 2.95 -4.49 8.72
N VAL A 89 3.03 -5.63 9.40
CA VAL A 89 1.90 -6.22 10.12
C VAL A 89 1.34 -5.17 11.11
N ARG A 90 0.02 -5.16 11.30
CA ARG A 90 -0.70 -4.18 12.15
C ARG A 90 -0.76 -2.76 11.59
N TYR A 91 -0.25 -2.53 10.39
CA TYR A 91 -0.48 -1.28 9.66
C TYR A 91 -1.60 -1.47 8.63
N HIS A 92 -2.51 -0.50 8.63
CA HIS A 92 -3.59 -0.38 7.66
C HIS A 92 -3.31 0.79 6.74
N PHE A 93 -3.06 0.45 5.48
CA PHE A 93 -2.99 1.46 4.44
C PHE A 93 -4.40 1.87 4.02
N VAL A 94 -4.62 3.18 3.90
CA VAL A 94 -5.87 3.76 3.41
C VAL A 94 -5.57 4.88 2.42
N SER A 95 -6.18 4.79 1.23
CA SER A 95 -6.20 5.88 0.26
C SER A 95 -7.59 6.08 -0.34
N PRO A 96 -8.28 7.19 0.01
CA PRO A 96 -9.61 7.52 -0.51
C PRO A 96 -9.60 8.12 -1.93
N SER A 97 -8.43 8.38 -2.52
CA SER A 97 -8.32 9.05 -3.82
C SER A 97 -7.67 8.20 -4.90
N LEU A 98 -7.46 6.89 -4.62
CA LEU A 98 -6.83 6.01 -5.58
C LEU A 98 -7.77 5.72 -6.74
N GLU A 99 -7.28 5.91 -7.97
CA GLU A 99 -8.04 5.75 -9.22
C GLU A 99 -7.49 4.61 -10.08
N ASP A 100 -6.21 4.24 -9.96
CA ASP A 100 -5.58 3.12 -10.69
C ASP A 100 -4.74 2.28 -9.72
N LEU A 101 -5.18 1.04 -9.46
CA LEU A 101 -4.45 0.03 -8.69
C LEU A 101 -4.04 -1.11 -9.62
N LYS A 102 -2.73 -1.33 -9.72
CA LYS A 102 -2.16 -2.49 -10.42
C LYS A 102 -1.14 -3.20 -9.56
N VAL A 103 -1.32 -4.50 -9.42
CA VAL A 103 -0.35 -5.40 -8.80
C VAL A 103 -0.15 -6.56 -9.77
N GLY A 104 1.08 -6.84 -10.18
CA GLY A 104 1.35 -7.89 -11.16
C GLY A 104 2.74 -8.47 -10.99
N GLY A 105 2.89 -9.80 -11.05
CA GLY A 105 4.20 -10.43 -10.93
C GLY A 105 4.86 -10.18 -9.56
N CYS A 106 4.06 -10.21 -8.49
CA CYS A 106 4.49 -10.06 -7.10
C CYS A 106 4.14 -11.34 -6.30
N PRO A 107 4.77 -12.49 -6.58
CA PRO A 107 4.31 -13.80 -6.11
C PRO A 107 4.37 -14.01 -4.58
N ASN A 108 5.22 -13.26 -3.87
CA ASN A 108 5.45 -13.42 -2.43
C ASN A 108 4.66 -12.43 -1.57
N ILE A 109 3.85 -11.54 -2.18
CA ILE A 109 3.15 -10.50 -1.43
C ILE A 109 2.01 -11.11 -0.59
N THR A 110 2.05 -10.85 0.71
CA THR A 110 1.06 -11.32 1.70
C THR A 110 -0.02 -10.27 2.01
N THR A 111 0.15 -9.05 1.49
CA THR A 111 -0.82 -7.96 1.65
C THR A 111 -2.11 -8.27 0.88
N ARG A 112 -3.23 -8.13 1.57
CA ARG A 112 -4.56 -8.12 0.95
C ARG A 112 -4.96 -6.69 0.62
N PHE A 113 -5.43 -6.49 -0.61
CA PHE A 113 -6.03 -5.23 -1.04
C PHE A 113 -7.54 -5.36 -1.07
N SER A 114 -8.24 -4.31 -0.69
CA SER A 114 -9.68 -4.20 -0.89
C SER A 114 -10.10 -2.78 -1.24
N VAL A 115 -11.31 -2.64 -1.80
CA VAL A 115 -11.96 -1.36 -2.07
C VAL A 115 -13.30 -1.36 -1.37
N ASP A 116 -13.50 -0.39 -0.47
CA ASP A 116 -14.74 -0.27 0.28
C ASP A 116 -15.86 0.40 -0.53
N SER A 117 -17.05 0.47 0.08
CA SER A 117 -18.23 1.13 -0.50
C SER A 117 -18.06 2.63 -0.79
N LYS A 118 -17.04 3.27 -0.22
CA LYS A 118 -16.69 4.69 -0.43
C LYS A 118 -15.58 4.84 -1.45
N GLN A 119 -15.23 3.78 -2.18
CA GLN A 119 -14.11 3.71 -3.13
C GLN A 119 -12.75 4.02 -2.49
N SER A 120 -12.63 3.82 -1.18
CA SER A 120 -11.34 3.89 -0.51
C SER A 120 -10.61 2.58 -0.68
N VAL A 121 -9.36 2.67 -1.11
CA VAL A 121 -8.49 1.50 -1.26
C VAL A 121 -7.79 1.24 0.06
N HIS A 122 -7.87 -0.01 0.50
CA HIS A 122 -7.29 -0.52 1.72
C HIS A 122 -6.21 -1.55 1.39
N ALA A 123 -5.14 -1.56 2.18
CA ALA A 123 -4.18 -2.66 2.16
C ALA A 123 -3.82 -3.08 3.58
N LYS A 124 -3.86 -4.38 3.86
CA LYS A 124 -3.52 -4.96 5.17
C LYS A 124 -2.63 -6.17 5.01
N THR A 125 -1.58 -6.24 5.81
CA THR A 125 -0.71 -7.42 5.92
C THR A 125 -1.11 -8.21 7.15
N GLN A 126 -1.53 -9.47 6.97
CA GLN A 126 -1.89 -10.35 8.07
C GLN A 126 -0.63 -11.06 8.60
N ALA A 127 -0.46 -11.13 9.92
CA ALA A 127 0.49 -12.07 10.49
C ALA A 127 -0.03 -13.50 10.29
N SER A 128 0.84 -14.44 9.97
CA SER A 128 0.54 -15.87 10.08
C SER A 128 0.19 -16.18 11.54
N GLN A 129 -1.10 -16.24 11.88
CA GLN A 129 -1.55 -16.76 13.16
C GLN A 129 -1.77 -18.27 13.00
N SER A 130 -0.99 -19.05 13.75
CA SER A 130 -1.32 -20.41 14.13
C SER A 130 -2.59 -20.39 14.98
N ASP A 131 -3.58 -21.19 14.56
CA ASP A 131 -4.70 -21.77 15.31
C ASP A 131 -5.31 -20.96 16.48
N ASP A 132 -6.42 -20.26 16.23
CA ASP A 132 -7.68 -20.39 17.00
C ASP A 132 -8.79 -19.56 16.30
N GLU A 133 -9.75 -20.25 15.70
CA GLU A 133 -10.96 -19.63 15.15
C GLU A 133 -11.82 -19.07 16.30
N THR A 134 -12.10 -17.76 16.29
CA THR A 134 -13.32 -17.27 16.92
C THR A 134 -14.04 -16.25 16.03
N ILE A 135 -15.12 -16.76 15.44
CA ILE A 135 -16.42 -16.13 15.20
C ILE A 135 -16.42 -14.82 14.38
N VAL A 136 -16.80 -15.02 13.11
CA VAL A 136 -17.51 -14.12 12.20
C VAL A 136 -18.22 -12.93 12.84
N GLU A 137 -17.73 -11.72 12.57
CA GLU A 137 -18.64 -10.59 12.41
C GLU A 137 -18.93 -10.40 10.92
N GLU A 138 -19.99 -11.11 10.51
CA GLU A 138 -20.84 -10.76 9.39
C GLU A 138 -21.47 -9.39 9.67
N SER A 139 -21.23 -8.40 8.81
CA SER A 139 -22.03 -7.17 8.82
C SER A 139 -22.02 -6.48 7.45
N ALA A 140 -23.19 -6.57 6.82
CA ALA A 140 -23.66 -5.88 5.61
C ALA A 140 -22.91 -6.19 4.30
N ALA A 141 -23.63 -6.86 3.40
CA ALA A 141 -23.34 -6.94 1.98
C ALA A 141 -23.29 -5.52 1.36
N ALA A 142 -22.16 -4.85 1.52
CA ALA A 142 -21.74 -3.76 0.67
C ALA A 142 -20.84 -4.32 -0.43
N GLN A 143 -20.81 -3.68 -1.58
CA GLN A 143 -20.01 -4.06 -2.74
C GLN A 143 -18.51 -3.86 -2.47
N GLU A 144 -17.94 -4.62 -1.54
CA GLU A 144 -16.50 -4.62 -1.28
C GLU A 144 -15.83 -5.51 -2.33
N THR A 145 -14.84 -4.95 -3.03
CA THR A 145 -13.99 -5.75 -3.91
C THR A 145 -12.73 -6.09 -3.15
N THR A 146 -12.49 -7.38 -2.91
CA THR A 146 -11.31 -7.86 -2.17
C THR A 146 -10.52 -8.81 -3.05
N TRP A 147 -9.19 -8.62 -3.09
CA TRP A 147 -8.29 -9.52 -3.81
C TRP A 147 -7.51 -10.39 -2.81
N PRO A 148 -7.38 -11.71 -3.08
CA PRO A 148 -6.51 -12.57 -2.30
C PRO A 148 -5.05 -12.09 -2.37
N ALA A 149 -4.30 -12.27 -1.29
CA ALA A 149 -2.87 -12.00 -1.28
C ALA A 149 -2.15 -12.77 -2.39
N GLY A 150 -1.13 -12.17 -3.00
CA GLY A 150 -0.38 -12.78 -4.11
C GLY A 150 -1.07 -12.72 -5.47
N SER A 151 -2.33 -12.28 -5.55
CA SER A 151 -3.06 -12.21 -6.83
C SER A 151 -2.61 -11.02 -7.68
N ASP A 152 -2.63 -11.20 -9.00
CA ASP A 152 -2.57 -10.07 -9.92
C ASP A 152 -3.86 -9.25 -9.81
N ILE A 153 -3.72 -7.93 -9.68
CA ILE A 153 -4.79 -6.97 -9.50
C ILE A 153 -4.74 -5.96 -10.64
N SER A 154 -5.89 -5.72 -11.26
CA SER A 154 -6.10 -4.59 -12.15
C SER A 154 -7.45 -3.96 -11.81
N TRP A 155 -7.42 -2.81 -11.15
CA TRP A 155 -8.60 -2.06 -10.75
C TRP A 155 -8.47 -0.59 -11.15
N ARG A 156 -9.59 0.00 -11.58
CA ARG A 156 -9.70 1.44 -11.83
C ARG A 156 -11.03 1.97 -11.33
N ALA A 157 -11.00 3.17 -10.77
CA ALA A 157 -12.20 3.96 -10.51
C ALA A 157 -12.85 4.39 -11.85
N PHE A 158 -14.18 4.39 -11.88
CA PHE A 158 -14.98 4.76 -13.06
C PHE A 158 -15.46 6.21 -12.96
#